data_AF-A0A120FG16-F1
#
_entry.id   AF-A0A120FG16-F1
#
_cell.length_a   1.000
_cell.length_b   1.000
_cell.length_c   1.000
_cell.angle_alpha   90.00
_cell.angle_beta   90.00
_cell.angle_gamma   90.00
#
_symmetry.space_group_name_H-M   'P 1'
#
loop_
_entity.id
_entity.type
_entity.pdbx_description
1 polymer ?
#
loop_
_entity_poly.entity_id
_entity_poly.type
_entity_poly.pdbx_seq_one_letter_code
_entity_poly.pdbx_strand_id
1 'polypeptide(L)'
;MLRVASLIDFFQQGYVYTASFAEDDDLLSQWRGYGAGGGVCLGFVVSDLQRVAERAGFRLVKCIYEQSQKTPLDDERVEEFANQIVTRYQQLACAFKDPSFREECEWRIISKFVPRDHQSVRVRGTATMLVPYFEVDLDLGNDREGRTNLGFETVIAVPSLQKERILQAASIATRHLSVEASRPSDIPYRSL
;
A
#
# COMPACT_ATOMS: atom_id res chain seq x y z
N MET A 1 26.53 -16.65 -18.58
CA MET A 1 26.56 -15.25 -19.12
C MET A 1 25.19 -14.81 -19.65
N LEU A 2 24.29 -14.36 -18.77
CA LEU A 2 23.07 -13.66 -19.19
C LEU A 2 23.46 -12.35 -19.89
N ARG A 3 23.02 -12.12 -21.12
CA ARG A 3 23.21 -10.82 -21.79
C ARG A 3 22.23 -9.82 -21.17
N VAL A 4 22.69 -8.61 -20.87
CA VAL A 4 21.85 -7.49 -20.35
C VAL A 4 20.55 -7.31 -21.15
N ALA A 5 20.58 -7.56 -22.47
CA ALA A 5 19.39 -7.57 -23.32
C ALA A 5 18.28 -8.50 -22.82
N SER A 6 18.61 -9.72 -22.38
CA SER A 6 17.62 -10.70 -21.87
C SER A 6 16.96 -10.26 -20.56
N LEU A 7 17.62 -9.40 -19.77
CA LEU A 7 17.02 -8.80 -18.57
C LEU A 7 16.01 -7.71 -18.93
N ILE A 8 16.32 -6.90 -19.95
CA ILE A 8 15.39 -5.87 -20.46
C ILE A 8 14.11 -6.52 -20.97
N ASP A 9 14.24 -7.59 -21.76
CA ASP A 9 13.09 -8.34 -22.28
C ASP A 9 12.24 -8.95 -21.17
N PHE A 10 12.87 -9.41 -20.07
CA PHE A 10 12.16 -9.89 -18.88
C PHE A 10 11.38 -8.77 -18.18
N PHE A 11 11.95 -7.57 -18.04
CA PHE A 11 11.25 -6.44 -17.42
C PHE A 11 10.07 -5.90 -18.24
N GLN A 12 10.03 -6.16 -19.55
CA GLN A 12 8.89 -5.80 -20.39
C GLN A 12 7.70 -6.77 -20.24
N GLN A 13 7.88 -7.87 -19.53
CA GLN A 13 6.86 -8.91 -19.39
C GLN A 13 5.99 -8.75 -18.14
N GLY A 14 6.31 -7.85 -17.22
CA GLY A 14 5.57 -7.73 -15.97
C GLY A 14 6.11 -6.64 -15.03
N TYR A 15 5.55 -6.60 -13.82
CA TYR A 15 5.85 -5.55 -12.84
C TYR A 15 5.95 -6.12 -11.42
N VAL A 16 6.59 -5.34 -10.54
CA VAL A 16 6.40 -5.43 -9.10
C VAL A 16 5.42 -4.33 -8.70
N TYR A 17 4.38 -4.69 -7.95
CA TYR A 17 3.36 -3.80 -7.45
C TYR A 17 3.61 -3.50 -5.97
N THR A 18 3.23 -2.29 -5.56
CA THR A 18 3.32 -1.85 -4.17
C THR A 18 2.01 -1.16 -3.74
N ALA A 19 1.60 -1.40 -2.50
CA ALA A 19 0.58 -0.62 -1.80
C ALA A 19 1.19 -0.06 -0.52
N SER A 20 1.03 1.24 -0.29
CA SER A 20 1.68 1.98 0.80
C SER A 20 0.70 2.37 1.88
N PHE A 21 1.15 2.31 3.13
CA PHE A 21 0.39 2.63 4.34
C PHE A 21 1.26 3.50 5.26
N ALA A 22 0.67 4.48 5.93
CA ALA A 22 1.32 5.19 7.02
C ALA A 22 0.98 4.52 8.35
N GLU A 23 1.90 4.55 9.32
CA GLU A 23 1.67 3.96 10.65
C GLU A 23 0.75 4.82 11.52
N ASP A 24 0.81 6.13 11.36
CA ASP A 24 -0.06 7.09 12.05
C ASP A 24 -1.27 7.43 11.15
N ASP A 25 -2.46 7.32 11.75
CA ASP A 25 -3.75 7.42 11.09
C ASP A 25 -4.26 8.87 10.95
N ASP A 26 -3.52 9.84 11.50
CA ASP A 26 -3.89 11.25 11.56
C ASP A 26 -2.71 12.20 11.31
N LEU A 27 -2.00 11.99 10.20
CA LEU A 27 -0.85 12.81 9.78
C LEU A 27 -1.22 13.97 8.86
N LEU A 28 -0.74 15.19 9.18
CA LEU A 28 -1.00 16.40 8.39
C LEU A 28 -0.42 16.32 6.97
N SER A 29 0.77 15.73 6.82
CA SER A 29 1.40 15.52 5.52
C SER A 29 0.55 14.61 4.63
N GLN A 30 -0.05 13.56 5.18
CA GLN A 30 -0.95 12.65 4.47
C GLN A 30 -2.26 13.34 4.09
N TRP A 31 -2.84 14.15 4.98
CA TRP A 31 -4.04 14.91 4.65
C TRP A 31 -3.85 15.89 3.49
N ARG A 32 -2.69 16.54 3.43
CA ARG A 32 -2.35 17.44 2.32
C ARG A 32 -2.19 16.70 0.99
N GLY A 33 -1.62 15.49 1.01
CA GLY A 33 -1.37 14.70 -0.20
C GLY A 33 -2.60 13.94 -0.70
N TYR A 34 -3.37 13.34 0.21
CA TYR A 34 -4.39 12.34 -0.12
C TYR A 34 -5.80 12.69 0.39
N GLY A 35 -5.93 13.65 1.31
CA GLY A 35 -7.21 13.96 1.95
C GLY A 35 -8.19 14.80 1.11
N ALA A 36 -7.74 15.42 0.02
CA ALA A 36 -8.52 16.13 -0.99
C ALA A 36 -9.93 16.65 -0.56
N GLY A 37 -10.00 17.53 0.44
CA GLY A 37 -11.21 18.25 0.92
C GLY A 37 -12.34 17.41 1.55
N GLY A 38 -12.42 16.11 1.24
CA GLY A 38 -13.47 15.20 1.69
C GLY A 38 -13.03 13.74 1.82
N GLY A 39 -11.71 13.48 1.79
CA GLY A 39 -11.14 12.15 1.94
C GLY A 39 -11.30 11.60 3.36
N VAL A 40 -11.07 10.29 3.46
CA VAL A 40 -11.03 9.57 4.73
C VAL A 40 -9.75 8.75 4.81
N CYS A 41 -9.26 8.53 6.02
CA CYS A 41 -8.26 7.51 6.32
C CYS A 41 -8.99 6.23 6.73
N LEU A 42 -8.48 5.09 6.26
CA LEU A 42 -8.92 3.76 6.67
C LEU A 42 -7.83 3.16 7.55
N GLY A 43 -8.11 2.96 8.83
CA GLY A 43 -7.14 2.39 9.76
C GLY A 43 -7.15 0.88 9.68
N PHE A 44 -6.13 0.34 9.01
CA PHE A 44 -5.94 -1.08 8.82
C PHE A 44 -5.28 -1.75 10.03
N VAL A 45 -5.77 -2.95 10.37
CA VAL A 45 -5.14 -3.80 11.38
C VAL A 45 -3.93 -4.49 10.74
N VAL A 46 -2.75 -4.31 11.34
CA VAL A 46 -1.48 -4.80 10.77
C VAL A 46 -1.47 -6.32 10.57
N SER A 47 -2.04 -7.08 11.50
CA SER A 47 -2.14 -8.54 11.38
C SER A 47 -3.06 -8.98 10.24
N ASP A 48 -4.11 -8.22 9.94
CA ASP A 48 -5.01 -8.48 8.82
C ASP A 48 -4.39 -8.08 7.48
N LEU A 49 -3.66 -6.96 7.42
CA LEU A 49 -2.83 -6.63 6.24
C LEU A 49 -1.78 -7.70 5.95
N GLN A 50 -1.14 -8.24 7.00
CA GLN A 50 -0.19 -9.34 6.86
C GLN A 50 -0.87 -10.58 6.26
N ARG A 51 -2.05 -10.97 6.75
CA ARG A 51 -2.84 -12.08 6.21
C ARG A 51 -3.23 -11.86 4.74
N VAL A 52 -3.70 -10.66 4.41
CA VAL A 52 -4.04 -10.26 3.04
C VAL A 52 -2.83 -10.37 2.12
N ALA A 53 -1.67 -9.86 2.55
CA ALA A 53 -0.43 -9.94 1.79
C ALA A 53 0.01 -11.40 1.59
N GLU A 54 0.02 -12.21 2.64
CA GLU A 54 0.39 -13.62 2.58
C GLU A 54 -0.53 -14.44 1.67
N ARG A 55 -1.85 -14.20 1.74
CA ARG A 55 -2.83 -14.84 0.85
C ARG A 55 -2.59 -14.51 -0.62
N ALA A 56 -2.13 -13.29 -0.91
CA ALA A 56 -1.73 -12.89 -2.27
C ALA A 56 -0.32 -13.38 -2.66
N GLY A 57 0.42 -14.03 -1.76
CA GLY A 57 1.82 -14.43 -1.96
C GLY A 57 2.79 -13.25 -1.99
N PHE A 58 2.44 -12.15 -1.33
CA PHE A 58 3.18 -10.90 -1.22
C PHE A 58 3.76 -10.72 0.19
N ARG A 59 4.47 -9.63 0.42
CA ARG A 59 5.06 -9.33 1.74
C ARG A 59 4.67 -7.94 2.19
N LEU A 60 4.19 -7.82 3.42
CA LEU A 60 4.14 -6.55 4.13
C LEU A 60 5.53 -6.28 4.74
N VAL A 61 6.09 -5.11 4.46
CA VAL A 61 7.42 -4.70 4.93
C VAL A 61 7.39 -3.28 5.46
N LYS A 62 8.19 -2.99 6.48
CA LYS A 62 8.45 -1.61 6.90
C LYS A 62 9.51 -0.99 5.98
N CYS A 63 9.26 0.25 5.54
CA CYS A 63 10.20 0.96 4.67
C CYS A 63 11.54 1.24 5.39
N ILE A 64 12.62 1.15 4.62
CA ILE A 64 13.99 1.38 5.09
C ILE A 64 14.42 2.78 4.66
N TYR A 65 14.73 3.61 5.65
CA TYR A 65 15.11 5.01 5.46
C TYR A 65 16.63 5.23 5.59
N GLU A 66 17.28 4.57 6.56
CA GLU A 66 18.70 4.78 6.78
C GLU A 66 19.56 4.07 5.75
N GLN A 67 20.60 4.75 5.27
CA GLN A 67 21.57 4.16 4.36
C GLN A 67 22.33 3.01 5.02
N SER A 68 22.58 3.08 6.33
CA SER A 68 23.23 2.02 7.11
C SER A 68 22.40 0.74 7.23
N GLN A 69 21.08 0.83 7.06
CA GLN A 69 20.17 -0.32 7.06
C GLN A 69 20.04 -0.96 5.66
N LYS A 70 20.57 -0.31 4.62
CA LYS A 70 20.62 -0.86 3.27
C LYS A 70 21.86 -1.75 3.18
N THR A 71 21.68 -3.05 3.45
CA THR A 71 22.76 -4.01 3.32
C THR A 71 23.24 -4.03 1.86
N PRO A 72 24.54 -3.84 1.58
CA PRO A 72 25.10 -4.11 0.26
C PRO A 72 24.79 -5.55 -0.13
N LEU A 73 24.55 -5.79 -1.42
CA LEU A 73 24.43 -7.14 -1.96
C LEU A 73 25.84 -7.78 -1.99
N ASP A 74 26.31 -8.26 -0.85
CA ASP A 74 27.50 -9.11 -0.78
C ASP A 74 27.05 -10.55 -0.97
N ASP A 75 27.20 -11.11 -2.17
CA ASP A 75 27.18 -12.57 -2.32
C ASP A 75 27.87 -13.03 -3.62
N GLU A 76 28.96 -13.80 -3.46
CA GLU A 76 29.76 -14.47 -4.50
C GLU A 76 29.00 -15.62 -5.22
N ARG A 77 27.68 -15.75 -5.02
CA ARG A 77 26.85 -16.84 -5.56
C ARG A 77 26.09 -16.45 -6.84
N VAL A 78 26.73 -15.66 -7.69
CA VAL A 78 26.10 -14.90 -8.79
C VAL A 78 25.59 -15.76 -9.98
N GLU A 79 25.83 -17.07 -10.04
CA GLU A 79 25.42 -17.88 -11.22
C GLU A 79 24.40 -19.00 -10.97
N GLU A 80 23.50 -18.86 -10.01
CA GLU A 80 22.22 -19.59 -10.04
C GLU A 80 21.01 -18.65 -9.81
N PHE A 81 20.26 -18.44 -10.91
CA PHE A 81 19.04 -17.64 -11.08
C PHE A 81 19.14 -16.10 -11.02
N ALA A 82 19.68 -15.49 -12.08
CA ALA A 82 19.65 -14.03 -12.31
C ALA A 82 18.25 -13.38 -12.15
N ASN A 83 17.18 -14.08 -12.53
CA ASN A 83 15.79 -13.58 -12.37
C ASN A 83 15.37 -13.45 -10.89
N GLN A 84 15.85 -14.34 -10.02
CA GLN A 84 15.56 -14.30 -8.58
C GLN A 84 16.30 -13.14 -7.91
N ILE A 85 17.56 -12.90 -8.28
CA ILE A 85 18.36 -11.76 -7.81
C ILE A 85 17.69 -10.44 -8.21
N VAL A 86 17.27 -10.34 -9.47
CA VAL A 86 16.63 -9.14 -10.01
C VAL A 86 15.30 -8.85 -9.33
N THR A 87 14.44 -9.86 -9.16
CA THR A 87 13.17 -9.70 -8.44
C THR A 87 13.43 -9.27 -7.00
N ARG A 88 14.43 -9.86 -6.34
CA ARG A 88 14.81 -9.50 -4.98
C ARG A 88 15.30 -8.05 -4.89
N TYR A 89 16.09 -7.59 -5.85
CA TYR A 89 16.56 -6.21 -5.94
C TYR A 89 15.41 -5.22 -6.14
N GLN A 90 14.47 -5.51 -7.04
CA GLN A 90 13.28 -4.67 -7.25
C GLN A 90 12.45 -4.55 -5.96
N GLN A 91 12.24 -5.67 -5.26
CA GLN A 91 11.52 -5.64 -3.99
C GLN A 91 12.26 -4.85 -2.91
N LEU A 92 13.60 -4.89 -2.88
CA LEU A 92 14.41 -4.03 -1.99
C LEU A 92 14.28 -2.56 -2.36
N ALA A 93 14.37 -2.23 -3.66
CA ALA A 93 14.16 -0.88 -4.15
C ALA A 93 12.77 -0.35 -3.78
N CYS A 94 11.74 -1.20 -3.88
CA CYS A 94 10.39 -0.89 -3.41
C CYS A 94 10.29 -0.74 -1.88
N ALA A 95 11.23 -1.27 -1.09
CA ALA A 95 11.25 -1.08 0.37
C ALA A 95 12.03 0.17 0.80
N PHE A 96 12.83 0.77 -0.09
CA PHE A 96 13.59 1.97 0.23
C PHE A 96 12.73 3.23 0.13
N LYS A 97 12.94 4.15 1.06
CA LYS A 97 12.29 5.46 1.11
C LYS A 97 13.31 6.54 1.44
N ASP A 98 13.07 7.74 0.93
CA ASP A 98 13.93 8.88 1.23
C ASP A 98 13.76 9.31 2.71
N PRO A 99 14.87 9.58 3.43
CA PRO A 99 14.86 10.07 4.81
C PRO A 99 13.90 11.22 5.13
N SER A 100 13.59 12.10 4.18
CA SER A 100 12.68 13.22 4.38
C SER A 100 11.24 12.80 4.66
N PHE A 101 10.86 11.55 4.35
CA PHE A 101 9.52 11.00 4.58
C PHE A 101 9.45 10.07 5.81
N ARG A 102 10.41 10.14 6.74
CA ARG A 102 10.43 9.29 7.95
C ARG A 102 9.19 9.46 8.83
N GLU A 103 8.57 10.65 8.80
CA GLU A 103 7.32 10.93 9.53
C GLU A 103 6.22 9.91 9.20
N GLU A 104 6.18 9.40 7.96
CA GLU A 104 5.14 8.47 7.52
C GLU A 104 5.23 7.09 8.21
N CYS A 105 6.41 6.73 8.74
CA CYS A 105 6.70 5.38 9.24
C CYS A 105 6.16 4.30 8.29
N GLU A 106 6.43 4.46 7.00
CA GLU A 106 5.68 3.81 5.92
C GLU A 106 5.84 2.28 5.96
N TRP A 107 4.72 1.60 5.77
CA TRP A 107 4.66 0.16 5.49
C TRP A 107 4.23 -0.05 4.04
N ARG A 108 4.74 -1.10 3.40
CA ARG A 108 4.39 -1.46 2.03
C ARG A 108 4.05 -2.93 1.91
N ILE A 109 2.94 -3.24 1.25
CA ILE A 109 2.75 -4.57 0.65
C ILE A 109 3.48 -4.55 -0.68
N ILE A 110 4.46 -5.44 -0.85
CA ILE A 110 5.28 -5.56 -2.07
C ILE A 110 5.04 -6.93 -2.69
N SER A 111 4.64 -6.94 -3.96
CA SER A 111 4.43 -8.18 -4.71
C SER A 111 5.74 -8.87 -5.08
N LYS A 112 5.66 -10.14 -5.47
CA LYS A 112 6.67 -10.76 -6.35
C LYS A 112 6.60 -10.15 -7.75
N PHE A 113 7.50 -10.54 -8.66
CA PHE A 113 7.33 -10.23 -10.08
C PHE A 113 6.01 -10.85 -10.58
N VAL A 114 5.16 -10.04 -11.18
CA VAL A 114 3.86 -10.44 -11.71
C VAL A 114 3.84 -10.20 -13.23
N PRO A 115 3.60 -11.25 -14.04
CA PRO A 115 3.42 -11.10 -15.49
C PRO A 115 2.26 -10.17 -15.85
N ARG A 116 2.41 -9.42 -16.94
CA ARG A 116 1.43 -8.43 -17.41
C ARG A 116 0.06 -9.03 -17.78
N ASP A 117 0.05 -10.31 -18.14
CA ASP A 117 -1.12 -11.09 -18.54
C ASP A 117 -1.75 -11.87 -17.36
N HIS A 118 -1.25 -11.66 -16.15
CA HIS A 118 -1.84 -12.25 -14.95
C HIS A 118 -3.30 -11.78 -14.77
N GLN A 119 -4.21 -12.69 -14.46
CA GLN A 119 -5.66 -12.42 -14.42
C GLN A 119 -6.08 -11.29 -13.45
N SER A 120 -5.33 -11.10 -12.36
CA SER A 120 -5.58 -10.04 -11.38
C SER A 120 -4.96 -8.69 -11.76
N VAL A 121 -4.23 -8.60 -12.88
CA VAL A 121 -3.70 -7.33 -13.38
C VAL A 121 -4.81 -6.60 -14.12
N ARG A 122 -5.12 -5.40 -13.65
CA ARG A 122 -6.09 -4.48 -14.22
C ARG A 122 -5.42 -3.15 -14.56
N VAL A 123 -6.18 -2.24 -15.17
CA VAL A 123 -5.73 -0.89 -15.49
C VAL A 123 -6.69 0.15 -14.92
N ARG A 124 -6.14 1.25 -14.41
CA ARG A 124 -6.91 2.43 -14.00
C ARG A 124 -6.46 3.66 -14.79
N GLY A 125 -7.39 4.56 -15.05
CA GLY A 125 -7.07 5.87 -15.62
C GLY A 125 -6.52 6.83 -14.57
N THR A 126 -5.52 7.61 -14.95
CA THR A 126 -5.09 8.81 -14.24
C THR A 126 -5.28 10.03 -15.15
N ALA A 127 -4.96 11.23 -14.67
CA ALA A 127 -5.02 12.45 -15.48
C ALA A 127 -4.09 12.42 -16.70
N THR A 128 -3.07 11.55 -16.72
CA THR A 128 -2.02 11.54 -17.74
C THR A 128 -1.92 10.24 -18.53
N MET A 129 -2.23 9.09 -17.94
CA MET A 129 -2.06 7.79 -18.59
C MET A 129 -2.89 6.67 -17.94
N LEU A 130 -2.90 5.50 -18.59
CA LEU A 130 -3.34 4.26 -17.96
C LEU A 130 -2.20 3.69 -17.10
N VAL A 131 -2.54 3.28 -15.88
CA VAL A 131 -1.59 2.68 -14.94
C VAL A 131 -2.07 1.27 -14.57
N PRO A 132 -1.23 0.23 -14.74
CA PRO A 132 -1.59 -1.10 -14.30
C PRO A 132 -1.59 -1.19 -12.78
N TYR A 133 -2.51 -1.97 -12.22
CA TYR A 133 -2.55 -2.31 -10.80
C TYR A 133 -2.91 -3.79 -10.63
N PHE A 134 -2.56 -4.36 -9.49
CA PHE A 134 -2.89 -5.73 -9.13
C PHE A 134 -4.06 -5.74 -8.14
N GLU A 135 -5.15 -6.44 -8.46
CA GLU A 135 -6.27 -6.64 -7.56
C GLU A 135 -5.92 -7.67 -6.48
N VAL A 136 -6.02 -7.27 -5.21
CA VAL A 136 -5.89 -8.14 -4.05
C VAL A 136 -7.26 -8.23 -3.37
N ASP A 137 -7.69 -9.46 -3.09
CA ASP A 137 -8.90 -9.69 -2.31
C ASP A 137 -8.66 -9.37 -0.83
N LEU A 138 -9.50 -8.49 -0.27
CA LEU A 138 -9.44 -8.05 1.12
C LEU A 138 -10.43 -8.80 2.03
N ASP A 139 -11.31 -9.65 1.51
CA ASP A 139 -12.34 -10.30 2.31
C ASP A 139 -11.72 -11.26 3.35
N LEU A 140 -11.90 -10.97 4.63
CA LEU A 140 -11.42 -11.78 5.76
C LEU A 140 -12.58 -12.53 6.45
N GLY A 141 -13.72 -12.64 5.79
CA GLY A 141 -14.94 -13.25 6.29
C GLY A 141 -15.83 -12.24 7.01
N ASN A 142 -16.69 -12.74 7.89
CA ASN A 142 -17.66 -11.93 8.61
C ASN A 142 -17.33 -11.82 10.10
N ASP A 143 -17.64 -10.68 10.69
CA ASP A 143 -17.65 -10.54 12.14
C ASP A 143 -18.86 -11.24 12.79
N ARG A 144 -18.98 -11.15 14.12
CA ARG A 144 -20.06 -11.77 14.89
C ARG A 144 -21.45 -11.24 14.54
N GLU A 145 -21.54 -10.07 13.94
CA GLU A 145 -22.78 -9.40 13.55
C GLU A 145 -23.12 -9.64 12.07
N GLY A 146 -22.29 -10.41 11.34
CA GLY A 146 -22.48 -10.72 9.93
C GLY A 146 -21.98 -9.61 8.98
N ARG A 147 -21.25 -8.62 9.47
CA ARG A 147 -20.64 -7.57 8.64
C ARG A 147 -19.36 -8.10 8.01
N THR A 148 -19.00 -7.64 6.81
CA THR A 148 -17.79 -8.10 6.11
C THR A 148 -16.55 -7.45 6.73
N ASN A 149 -15.53 -8.24 7.06
CA ASN A 149 -14.23 -7.74 7.50
C ASN A 149 -13.31 -7.56 6.29
N LEU A 150 -12.85 -6.34 6.04
CA LEU A 150 -11.89 -6.01 4.98
C LEU A 150 -10.48 -5.69 5.52
N GLY A 151 -10.25 -5.89 6.82
CA GLY A 151 -8.98 -5.68 7.50
C GLY A 151 -8.75 -4.25 8.01
N PHE A 152 -9.75 -3.36 7.93
CA PHE A 152 -9.71 -2.04 8.57
C PHE A 152 -10.85 -1.90 9.57
N GLU A 153 -10.58 -1.19 10.67
CA GLU A 153 -11.51 -1.07 11.79
C GLU A 153 -11.86 0.39 12.11
N THR A 154 -11.05 1.35 11.65
CA THR A 154 -11.30 2.78 11.86
C THR A 154 -11.50 3.55 10.57
N VAL A 155 -12.35 4.58 10.63
CA VAL A 155 -12.52 5.57 9.56
C VAL A 155 -12.35 6.96 10.14
N ILE A 156 -11.37 7.71 9.62
CA ILE A 156 -11.09 9.07 10.09
C ILE A 156 -11.39 10.07 8.98
N ALA A 157 -12.21 11.08 9.27
CA ALA A 157 -12.47 12.15 8.32
C ALA A 157 -11.35 13.20 8.34
N VAL A 158 -10.93 13.64 7.16
CA VAL A 158 -9.94 14.71 6.96
C VAL A 158 -10.32 16.00 7.74
N PRO A 159 -9.34 16.81 8.19
CA PRO A 159 -9.61 18.15 8.70
C PRO A 159 -10.46 18.99 7.74
N SER A 160 -11.70 19.26 8.12
CA SER A 160 -12.67 19.95 7.26
C SER A 160 -13.79 20.61 8.08
N LEU A 161 -14.33 21.73 7.58
CA LEU A 161 -15.58 22.31 8.10
C LEU A 161 -16.77 21.34 7.95
N GLN A 162 -16.67 20.38 7.03
CA GLN A 162 -17.71 19.41 6.73
C GLN A 162 -17.44 18.02 7.31
N LYS A 163 -16.50 17.89 8.27
CA LYS A 163 -16.09 16.60 8.85
C LYS A 163 -17.25 15.70 9.28
N GLU A 164 -18.30 16.27 9.88
CA GLU A 164 -19.49 15.49 10.29
C GLU A 164 -20.26 14.93 9.09
N ARG A 165 -20.40 15.71 8.00
CA ARG A 165 -21.06 15.25 6.78
C ARG A 165 -20.24 14.17 6.09
N ILE A 166 -18.91 14.29 6.11
CA ILE A 166 -17.99 13.28 5.58
C ILE A 166 -18.16 11.97 6.34
N LEU A 167 -18.20 12.01 7.68
CA LEU A 167 -18.42 10.82 8.50
C LEU A 167 -19.79 10.18 8.28
N GLN A 168 -20.83 10.98 8.11
CA GLN A 168 -22.16 10.47 7.74
C GLN A 168 -22.15 9.77 6.38
N ALA A 169 -21.47 10.33 5.39
CA ALA A 169 -21.33 9.69 4.09
C ALA A 169 -20.51 8.40 4.17
N ALA A 170 -19.42 8.43 4.94
CA ALA A 170 -18.55 7.28 5.16
C ALA A 170 -19.30 6.15 5.85
N SER A 171 -20.10 6.43 6.89
CA SER A 171 -20.90 5.42 7.59
C SER A 171 -21.95 4.78 6.69
N ILE A 172 -22.55 5.53 5.76
CA ILE A 172 -23.45 4.97 4.75
C ILE A 172 -22.70 4.02 3.81
N ALA A 173 -21.47 4.38 3.41
CA ALA A 173 -20.63 3.58 2.52
C ALA A 173 -20.10 2.31 3.20
N THR A 174 -19.81 2.37 4.50
CA THR A 174 -19.24 1.26 5.27
C THR A 174 -20.26 0.50 6.11
N ARG A 175 -21.56 0.78 6.00
CA ARG A 175 -22.63 0.18 6.83
C ARG A 175 -22.70 -1.35 6.86
N HIS A 176 -22.14 -2.02 5.85
CA HIS A 176 -22.09 -3.48 5.74
C HIS A 176 -20.72 -4.06 6.11
N LEU A 177 -19.79 -3.21 6.52
CA LEU A 177 -18.41 -3.54 6.85
C LEU A 177 -18.20 -3.52 8.35
N SER A 178 -17.22 -4.29 8.81
CA SER A 178 -16.81 -4.36 10.21
C SER A 178 -15.97 -3.12 10.54
N VAL A 179 -16.62 -2.03 10.94
CA VAL A 179 -15.96 -0.79 11.38
C VAL A 179 -16.28 -0.57 12.85
N GLU A 180 -15.25 -0.52 13.68
CA GLU A 180 -15.38 -0.36 15.14
C GLU A 180 -15.51 1.10 15.55
N ALA A 181 -14.81 2.01 14.86
CA ALA A 181 -14.79 3.42 15.21
C ALA A 181 -14.76 4.34 13.99
N SER A 182 -15.42 5.49 14.13
CA SER A 182 -15.29 6.59 13.18
C SER A 182 -15.18 7.91 13.92
N ARG A 183 -14.21 8.74 13.55
CA ARG A 183 -13.97 10.04 14.22
C ARG A 183 -13.50 11.10 13.22
N PRO A 184 -13.67 12.40 13.52
CA PRO A 184 -12.94 13.42 12.81
C PRO A 184 -11.44 13.33 13.16
N SER A 185 -10.60 13.81 12.26
CA SER A 185 -9.21 14.11 12.58
C SER A 185 -9.11 15.09 13.76
N ASP A 186 -8.10 14.87 14.61
CA ASP A 186 -7.74 15.75 15.73
C ASP A 186 -6.94 16.97 15.24
N ILE A 187 -6.40 16.91 14.02
CA ILE A 187 -5.75 18.05 13.39
C ILE A 187 -6.80 19.13 13.10
N PRO A 188 -6.60 20.37 13.57
CA PRO A 188 -7.55 21.43 13.35
C PRO A 188 -7.62 21.80 11.86
N TYR A 189 -8.85 22.02 11.39
CA TYR A 189 -9.04 22.62 10.07
C TYR A 189 -8.46 24.04 10.04
N ARG A 190 -7.62 24.31 9.04
CA ARG A 190 -7.07 25.64 8.78
C ARG A 190 -7.59 26.14 7.44
N SER A 191 -8.44 27.16 7.46
CA SER A 191 -8.76 27.93 6.25
C SER A 191 -7.49 28.65 5.80
N LEU A 192 -7.01 28.33 4.59
CA LEU A 192 -6.00 29.14 3.91
C LEU A 192 -6.61 30.46 3.44
#